data_AF-A0A519D8K3-F1
#
_entry.id   AF-A0A519D8K3-F1
#
_cell.length_a   1.000
_cell.length_b   1.000
_cell.length_c   1.000
_cell.angle_alpha   90.00
_cell.angle_beta   90.00
_cell.angle_gamma   90.00
#
_symmetry.space_group_name_H-M   'P 1'
#
loop_
_entity.id
_entity.type
_entity.pdbx_description
1 polymer ?
#
loop_
_entity_poly.entity_id
_entity_poly.type
_entity_poly.pdbx_seq_one_letter_code
_entity_poly.pdbx_strand_id
1 'polypeptide(L)' 'MIFEDRNITNIDLLIIDTEGYDFNVIQSIDFKKVKPNEIIYENKHLNEINNKCEKYLKSLGYMITRKNTDTYCNLA' A
#
# COMPACT_ATOMS: atom_id res chain seq x y z
N MET A 1 -10.76 8.79 -6.71
CA MET A 1 -9.74 7.77 -7.08
C MET A 1 -10.41 6.72 -7.97
N ILE A 2 -9.71 6.00 -8.86
CA ILE A 2 -10.36 5.07 -9.82
C ILE A 2 -11.25 4.01 -9.16
N PHE A 3 -10.98 3.65 -7.90
CA PHE A 3 -11.81 2.72 -7.13
C PHE A 3 -13.22 3.27 -6.92
N GLU A 4 -13.36 4.54 -6.58
CA GLU A 4 -14.65 5.18 -6.35
C GLU A 4 -15.44 5.32 -7.65
N ASP A 5 -14.78 5.76 -8.73
CA ASP A 5 -15.41 5.94 -10.05
C ASP A 5 -15.97 4.62 -10.62
N ARG A 6 -15.39 3.49 -10.19
CA ARG A 6 -15.78 2.14 -10.61
C ARG A 6 -16.57 1.37 -9.54
N ASN A 7 -16.93 2.00 -8.42
CA ASN A 7 -17.57 1.35 -7.27
C ASN A 7 -16.84 0.08 -6.78
N ILE A 8 -15.50 0.08 -6.84
CA ILE A 8 -14.68 -0.99 -6.28
C ILE A 8 -14.63 -0.79 -4.77
N THR A 9 -15.21 -1.72 -4.02
CA THR A 9 -15.25 -1.69 -2.56
C THR A 9 -14.37 -2.75 -1.91
N ASN A 10 -14.00 -3.80 -2.66
CA ASN A 10 -13.17 -4.89 -2.18
C ASN A 10 -12.00 -5.14 -3.14
N ILE A 11 -10.80 -5.30 -2.59
CA ILE A 11 -9.58 -5.61 -3.34
C ILE A 11 -8.84 -6.69 -2.57
N ASP A 12 -8.68 -7.86 -3.16
CA ASP A 12 -7.91 -8.92 -2.51
C ASP A 12 -6.41 -8.61 -2.53
N LEU A 13 -5.91 -8.11 -3.67
CA LEU A 13 -4.51 -7.76 -3.85
C LEU A 13 -4.36 -6.45 -4.63
N LEU A 14 -3.63 -5.50 -4.05
CA LEU A 14 -3.21 -4.26 -4.70
C LEU A 14 -1.69 -4.27 -4.91
N ILE A 15 -1.25 -4.23 -6.16
CA ILE A 15 0.17 -4.08 -6.50
C ILE A 15 0.40 -2.65 -6.97
N ILE A 16 1.39 -2.00 -6.39
CA ILE A 16 1.80 -0.62 -6.69
C ILE A 16 3.25 -0.69 -7.15
N ASP A 17 3.50 -0.12 -8.31
CA ASP A 17 4.82 -0.03 -8.90
C ASP A 17 4.90 1.32 -9.62
N THR A 18 5.44 2.32 -8.92
CA THR A 18 5.39 3.72 -9.40
C THR A 18 6.73 4.44 -9.30
N GLU A 19 7.85 3.72 -9.45
CA GLU A 19 9.22 4.27 -9.54
C GLU A 19 9.51 5.27 -8.39
N GLY A 20 8.99 4.99 -7.18
CA GLY A 20 9.21 5.80 -5.97
C GLY A 20 8.05 6.68 -5.50
N TYR A 21 6.92 6.72 -6.23
CA TYR A 21 5.71 7.43 -5.81
C TYR A 21 4.72 6.54 -5.04
N ASP A 22 5.13 5.34 -4.67
CA ASP A 22 4.27 4.28 -4.13
C ASP A 22 3.57 4.73 -2.85
N PHE A 23 4.30 5.44 -1.99
CA PHE A 23 3.74 6.00 -0.77
C PHE A 23 2.68 7.08 -1.06
N ASN A 24 2.84 7.89 -2.10
CA ASN A 24 1.83 8.88 -2.49
C ASN A 24 0.53 8.21 -2.96
N VAL A 25 0.65 7.13 -3.73
CA VAL A 25 -0.52 6.32 -4.15
C VAL A 25 -1.21 5.74 -2.92
N ILE A 26 -0.45 5.13 -2.01
CA ILE A 26 -0.96 4.56 -0.76
C ILE A 26 -1.69 5.63 0.06
N GLN A 27 -1.12 6.83 0.22
CA GLN A 27 -1.74 7.92 0.97
C GLN A 27 -3.01 8.48 0.32
N SER A 28 -3.19 8.28 -0.99
CA SER A 28 -4.39 8.73 -1.71
C SER A 28 -5.60 7.81 -1.51
N ILE A 29 -5.40 6.61 -0.95
CA ILE A 29 -6.46 5.64 -0.71
C ILE A 29 -7.29 6.05 0.51
N ASP A 30 -8.61 6.12 0.34
CA ASP A 30 -9.53 6.19 1.48
C ASP A 30 -9.73 4.79 2.09
N PHE A 31 -8.87 4.46 3.06
CA PHE A 31 -8.90 3.17 3.77
C PHE A 31 -10.17 2.90 4.60
N LYS A 32 -11.07 3.89 4.73
CA LYS A 32 -12.39 3.67 5.33
C LYS A 32 -13.40 3.12 4.31
N LYS A 33 -13.20 3.41 3.03
CA LYS A 33 -14.06 2.94 1.94
C LYS A 33 -13.53 1.67 1.28
N VAL A 34 -12.21 1.60 1.07
CA VAL A 34 -11.55 0.49 0.40
C VAL A 34 -10.36 0.07 1.24
N LYS A 35 -10.37 -1.15 1.75
CA LYS A 35 -9.28 -1.69 2.56
C LYS A 35 -8.77 -2.97 1.92
N PRO A 36 -7.72 -2.90 1.08
CA PRO A 36 -7.18 -4.09 0.43
C PRO A 36 -6.76 -5.16 1.44
N ASN A 37 -6.96 -6.44 1.13
CA ASN A 37 -6.50 -7.53 2.00
C ASN A 37 -4.96 -7.61 1.96
N GLU A 38 -4.38 -7.44 0.78
CA GLU A 38 -2.94 -7.39 0.56
C GLU A 38 -2.52 -6.17 -0.27
N ILE A 39 -1.38 -5.58 0.08
CA ILE A 39 -0.71 -4.52 -0.66
C ILE A 39 0.74 -4.92 -0.89
N ILE A 40 1.19 -4.89 -2.13
CA ILE A 40 2.59 -5.03 -2.51
C ILE A 40 3.02 -3.72 -3.14
N TYR A 41 4.15 -3.17 -2.68
CA TYR A 41 4.72 -1.98 -3.29
C TYR A 41 6.24 -2.07 -3.43
N GLU A 42 6.78 -1.34 -4.40
CA GLU A 42 8.22 -1.32 -4.64
C GLU A 42 8.92 -0.48 -3.55
N ASN A 43 9.91 -1.07 -2.88
CA ASN A 43 10.68 -0.40 -1.82
C ASN A 43 12.05 0.11 -2.27
N LYS A 44 12.53 -0.34 -3.44
CA LYS A 44 13.84 -0.02 -4.00
C LYS A 44 14.02 1.48 -4.24
N HIS A 45 12.96 2.19 -4.61
CA HIS A 45 13.00 3.61 -4.94
C HIS A 45 12.54 4.52 -3.78
N LEU A 46 12.09 3.96 -2.64
CA LEU A 46 11.53 4.72 -1.53
C LEU A 46 12.54 5.23 -0.50
N ASN A 47 13.75 4.68 -0.44
CA ASN A 47 14.81 5.10 0.50
C ASN A 47 14.26 5.33 1.94
N GLU A 48 14.44 6.54 2.50
CA GLU A 48 13.95 6.91 3.84
C GLU A 48 12.43 6.97 3.97
N ILE A 49 11.71 7.18 2.85
CA ILE A 49 10.23 7.24 2.81
C ILE A 49 9.64 5.87 3.13
N ASN A 50 10.34 4.78 2.81
CA ASN A 50 9.89 3.42 3.07
C ASN A 50 9.50 3.22 4.55
N ASN A 51 10.33 3.71 5.48
CA ASN A 51 10.04 3.62 6.92
C ASN A 51 8.78 4.39 7.34
N LYS A 52 8.44 5.49 6.64
CA LYS A 52 7.19 6.24 6.87
C LYS A 52 6.00 5.47 6.32
N CYS A 53 6.13 4.90 5.13
CA CYS A 53 5.12 4.05 4.50
C CYS A 53 4.74 2.88 5.41
N GLU A 54 5.72 2.16 5.95
CA GLU A 54 5.46 1.04 6.84
C GLU A 54 4.80 1.45 8.16
N LYS A 55 5.23 2.54 8.78
CA LYS A 55 4.59 3.05 10.00
C LYS A 55 3.13 3.40 9.74
N TYR A 56 2.86 4.03 8.59
CA TYR A 56 1.51 4.37 8.16
C TYR A 56 0.64 3.11 7.98
N LEU A 57 1.11 2.12 7.21
CA LEU A 57 0.37 0.88 6.97
C LEU A 57 0.20 0.04 8.26
N LYS A 58 1.20 -0.01 9.14
CA LYS A 58 1.07 -0.64 10.47
C LYS A 58 -0.03 0.02 11.30
N SER A 59 -0.14 1.36 11.25
CA SER A 59 -1.20 2.08 11.96
C SER A 59 -2.61 1.77 11.44
N LEU A 60 -2.72 1.26 10.21
CA LEU A 60 -3.98 0.82 9.59
C LEU A 60 -4.30 -0.66 9.84
N GLY A 61 -3.40 -1.39 10.53
CA GLY A 61 -3.56 -2.80 10.89
C GLY A 61 -2.85 -3.79 9.98
N TYR A 62 -1.98 -3.34 9.07
CA TYR A 62 -1.22 -4.23 8.21
C TYR A 62 0.03 -4.78 8.91
N MET A 63 0.28 -6.07 8.74
CA MET A 63 1.58 -6.68 8.99
C MET A 63 2.49 -6.49 7.78
N ILE A 64 3.78 -6.25 8.01
CA ILE A 64 4.73 -5.86 6.97
C ILE A 64 5.86 -6.88 6.88
N THR A 65 6.13 -7.36 5.66
CA THR A 65 7.27 -8.23 5.33
C THR A 65 8.03 -7.63 4.15
N ARG A 66 9.32 -7.31 4.34
CA ARG A 66 10.20 -6.88 3.24
C ARG A 66 10.85 -8.09 2.59
N LYS A 67 10.90 -8.11 1.26
CA LYS A 67 11.62 -9.13 0.50
C LYS A 67 12.22 -8.51 -0.76
N ASN A 68 13.55 -8.56 -0.88
CA ASN A 68 14.28 -7.95 -1.98
C ASN A 68 13.87 -6.49 -2.19
N THR A 69 13.38 -6.16 -3.38
CA THR A 69 12.98 -4.82 -3.83
C THR A 69 11.51 -4.51 -3.53
N ASP A 70 10.78 -5.42 -2.88
CA ASP A 70 9.35 -5.30 -2.64
C ASP A 70 9.03 -5.37 -1.15
N THR A 71 7.91 -4.73 -0.79
CA THR A 71 7.32 -4.82 0.54
C THR A 71 5.91 -5.39 0.44
N TYR A 72 5.66 -6.47 1.17
CA TYR A 72 4.39 -7.16 1.27
C TYR A 72 3.68 -6.73 2.54
N CYS A 73 2.42 -6.34 2.41
CA CYS A 73 1.59 -5.87 3.51
C CYS A 73 0.30 -6.67 3.51
N ASN A 74 0.02 -7.41 4.58
CA ASN A 74 -1.21 -8.18 4.70
C ASN A 74 -2.02 -7.66 5.88
N LEU A 75 -3.33 -7.55 5.69
CA LEU A 75 -4.23 -7.16 6.77
C LEU A 75 -4.26 -8.27 7.83
N ALA A 76 -4.05 -7.90 9.10
CA ALA A 76 -4.12 -8.81 10.24
C ALA A 76 -5.56 -9.18 10.63
#